data_AF-E6QR11-F1
#
_entry.id   AF-E6QR11-F1
#
_cell.length_a   1.000
_cell.length_b   1.000
_cell.length_c   1.000
_cell.angle_alpha   90.00
_cell.angle_beta   90.00
_cell.angle_gamma   90.00
#
_symmetry.space_group_name_H-M   'P 1'
#
loop_
_entity.id
_entity.type
_entity.pdbx_description
1 polymer ?
#
loop_
_entity_poly.entity_id
_entity_poly.type
_entity_poly.pdbx_seq_one_letter_code
_entity_poly.pdbx_strand_id
1 'polypeptide(L)' 'MPQRSGDVADKMGKKVNSVGPLRDGLIKKGMLYSPAHGDTAFTVPLFDEFMKREMPDWTPA' A
#
# COMPACT_ATOMS: atom_id res chain seq x y z
N MET A 1 8.37 6.07 -1.64
CA MET A 1 7.78 6.80 -2.79
C MET A 1 6.35 6.33 -3.04
N PRO A 2 5.44 7.14 -3.61
CA PRO A 2 4.08 6.70 -3.95
C PRO A 2 4.09 5.48 -4.87
N GLN A 3 3.17 4.54 -4.62
CA GLN A 3 3.00 3.31 -5.39
C GLN A 3 1.64 3.33 -6.07
N ARG A 4 1.56 2.81 -7.30
CA ARG A 4 0.28 2.66 -7.98
C ARG A 4 -0.50 1.51 -7.36
N SER A 5 -1.79 1.73 -7.16
CA SER A 5 -2.67 0.74 -6.52
C SER A 5 -2.80 -0.54 -7.34
N GLY A 6 -2.66 -0.45 -8.67
CA GLY A 6 -2.58 -1.61 -9.57
C GLY A 6 -1.33 -2.45 -9.30
N ASP A 7 -0.16 -1.82 -9.27
CA ASP A 7 1.11 -2.52 -9.04
C ASP A 7 1.13 -3.20 -7.65
N VAL A 8 0.51 -2.58 -6.63
CA VAL A 8 0.32 -3.19 -5.30
C VAL A 8 -0.60 -4.42 -5.39
N ALA A 9 -1.72 -4.31 -6.11
CA ALA A 9 -2.65 -5.42 -6.26
C ALA A 9 -2.02 -6.62 -7.00
N ASP A 10 -1.22 -6.34 -8.04
CA ASP A 10 -0.46 -7.35 -8.78
C ASP A 10 0.53 -8.07 -7.88
N LYS A 11 1.26 -7.34 -7.02
CA LYS A 11 2.16 -7.94 -6.01
C LYS A 11 1.41 -8.77 -4.97
N MET A 12 0.16 -8.44 -4.68
CA MET A 12 -0.69 -9.22 -3.78
C MET A 12 -1.39 -10.40 -4.48
N GLY A 13 -1.26 -10.57 -5.80
CA GLY A 13 -2.00 -11.58 -6.56
C GLY A 13 -3.52 -11.34 -6.59
N LYS A 14 -3.97 -10.10 -6.39
CA LYS A 14 -5.39 -9.73 -6.28
C LYS A 14 -5.80 -8.77 -7.39
N LYS A 15 -7.10 -8.77 -7.74
CA LYS A 15 -7.65 -7.77 -8.67
C LYS A 15 -7.65 -6.39 -7.99
N VAL A 16 -7.25 -5.34 -8.71
CA VAL A 16 -7.19 -3.96 -8.16
C VAL A 16 -8.49 -3.52 -7.49
N ASN A 17 -9.64 -3.85 -8.08
CA ASN A 17 -10.97 -3.53 -7.54
C ASN A 17 -11.23 -4.18 -6.16
N SER A 18 -10.61 -5.33 -5.88
CA SER A 18 -10.75 -6.03 -4.59
C SER A 18 -9.89 -5.43 -3.48
N VAL A 19 -8.83 -4.69 -3.83
CA VAL A 19 -7.91 -4.04 -2.88
C VAL A 19 -8.38 -2.62 -2.53
N GLY A 20 -9.27 -2.03 -3.34
CA GLY A 20 -9.85 -0.70 -3.12
C GLY A 20 -10.42 -0.48 -1.71
N PRO A 21 -11.32 -1.34 -1.20
CA PRO A 21 -11.87 -1.18 0.15
C PRO A 21 -10.82 -1.23 1.27
N LEU A 22 -9.79 -2.08 1.11
CA LEU A 22 -8.68 -2.17 2.07
C LEU A 22 -7.86 -0.88 2.08
N ARG A 23 -7.53 -0.37 0.88
CA ARG A 23 -6.84 0.91 0.70
C ARG A 23 -7.62 2.06 1.35
N ASP A 24 -8.92 2.16 1.09
CA ASP A 24 -9.76 3.22 1.65
C ASP A 24 -9.84 3.13 3.18
N GLY A 25 -9.87 1.91 3.73
CA GLY A 25 -9.79 1.67 5.17
C GLY A 25 -8.48 2.17 5.79
N LEU A 26 -7.35 1.95 5.12
CA LEU A 26 -6.04 2.43 5.58
C LEU A 26 -5.89 3.95 5.46
N ILE A 27 -6.50 4.58 4.45
CA ILE A 27 -6.56 6.04 4.33
C ILE A 27 -7.38 6.64 5.48
N LYS A 28 -8.57 6.08 5.77
CA LYS A 28 -9.42 6.52 6.90
C LYS A 28 -8.71 6.40 8.25
N LYS A 29 -7.83 5.42 8.41
CA LYS A 29 -7.00 5.23 9.61
C LYS A 29 -5.77 6.15 9.66
N GLY A 30 -5.53 6.97 8.64
CA GLY A 30 -4.38 7.87 8.58
C GLY A 30 -3.05 7.16 8.31
N MET A 31 -3.07 5.91 7.84
CA MET A 31 -1.87 5.13 7.52
C MET A 31 -1.34 5.42 6.11
N LEU A 32 -2.26 5.69 5.18
CA LEU A 32 -1.98 5.98 3.79
C LEU A 32 -2.63 7.31 3.37
N TYR A 33 -2.08 7.94 2.33
CA TYR A 33 -2.72 9.02 1.60
C TYR A 33 -2.54 8.83 0.08
N SER A 34 -3.31 9.58 -0.71
CA SER A 34 -3.31 9.51 -2.17
C SER A 34 -2.82 10.84 -2.75
N PRO A 35 -1.55 10.94 -3.19
CA PRO A 35 -1.03 12.17 -3.79
C PRO A 35 -1.61 12.44 -5.19
N ALA A 36 -2.01 11.39 -5.92
CA ALA A 36 -2.64 11.45 -7.22
C ALA A 36 -3.63 10.29 -7.38
N HIS A 37 -4.53 10.38 -8.37
CA HIS A 37 -5.51 9.34 -8.63
C HIS A 37 -4.82 8.00 -8.94
N GLY A 38 -5.17 6.95 -8.19
CA GLY A 38 -4.56 5.63 -8.33
C GLY A 38 -3.26 5.44 -7.55
N ASP A 39 -2.68 6.51 -6.98
CA ASP A 39 -1.47 6.43 -6.16
C ASP A 39 -1.78 6.28 -4.68
N THR A 40 -0.83 5.67 -3.99
CA THR A 40 -0.88 5.34 -2.57
C THR A 40 0.50 5.54 -1.94
N ALA A 41 0.58 6.29 -0.85
CA ALA A 41 1.81 6.54 -0.10
C ALA A 41 1.58 6.46 1.41
N PHE A 42 2.61 6.07 2.18
CA PHE A 42 2.56 6.10 3.64
C PHE A 42 2.55 7.54 4.15
N THR A 43 1.75 7.81 5.18
CA THR A 43 1.75 9.10 5.89
C THR A 43 2.98 9.27 6.77
N VAL A 44 3.47 8.17 7.33
CA VAL A 44 4.68 8.15 8.15
C VAL A 44 5.93 8.17 7.25
N PRO A 45 6.85 9.12 7.43
CA PRO A 45 8.11 9.16 6.68
C PRO A 45 8.93 7.88 6.85
N LEU A 46 9.57 7.41 5.76
CA LEU A 46 10.44 6.23 5.73
C LEU A 46 9.78 4.93 6.21
N PHE A 47 8.45 4.89 6.28
CA PHE A 47 7.75 3.72 6.80
C PHE A 47 7.89 2.49 5.88
N ASP A 48 8.12 2.69 4.59
CA ASP A 48 8.46 1.62 3.66
C ASP A 48 9.79 0.95 3.99
N GLU A 49 10.80 1.73 4.41
CA GLU A 49 12.08 1.19 4.88
C GLU A 49 11.94 0.44 6.19
N PHE A 50 11.16 0.98 7.13
CA PHE A 50 10.80 0.30 8.36
C PHE A 50 10.15 -1.06 8.07
N MET A 51 9.13 -1.09 7.21
CA MET A 51 8.41 -2.33 6.86
C MET A 51 9.34 -3.37 6.22
N LYS A 52 10.29 -2.96 5.37
CA LYS A 52 11.29 -3.90 4.79
C LYS A 52 12.20 -4.52 5.84
N ARG A 53 12.52 -3.78 6.91
CA ARG A 53 13.34 -4.29 8.02
C ARG A 53 12.55 -5.22 8.93
N GLU A 54 11.30 -4.87 9.27
CA GLU A 54 10.46 -5.67 10.15
C GLU A 54 9.83 -6.88 9.45
N MET A 55 9.69 -6.83 8.12
CA MET A 55 9.18 -7.92 7.28
C MET A 55 10.19 -8.29 6.17
N PRO A 56 11.36 -8.86 6.54
CA PRO A 56 12.40 -9.19 5.56
C PRO A 56 11.97 -10.28 4.57
N ASP A 57 11.15 -11.24 5.01
CA ASP A 57 10.71 -12.40 4.24
C ASP A 57 9.22 -12.31 3.86
N TRP A 58 8.81 -11.21 3.24
CA TRP A 58 7.41 -11.05 2.83
C TRP A 58 7.04 -11.98 1.67
N THR A 59 6.06 -12.85 1.92
CA THR A 59 5.43 -13.69 0.90
C THR A 59 3.95 -13.34 0.82
N PRO A 60 3.43 -12.92 -0.34
CA PRO A 60 2.00 -12.69 -0.52
C PRO A 60 1.23 -14.02 -0.38
N ALA A 61 0.15 -13.99 0.40
CA ALA A 61 -0.76 -15.11 0.62
C ALA A 61 -1.80 -15.25 -0.51
#